data_AF-A0A3M3X187-F1
#
_entry.id   AF-A0A3M3X187-F1
#
_cell.length_a   1.000
_cell.length_b   1.000
_cell.length_c   1.000
_cell.angle_alpha   90.00
_cell.angle_beta   90.00
_cell.angle_gamma   90.00
#
_symmetry.space_group_name_H-M   'P 1'
#
loop_
_entity.id
_entity.type
_entity.pdbx_description
1 polymer ?
#
loop_
_entity_poly.entity_id
_entity_poly.type
_entity_poly.pdbx_seq_one_letter_code
_entity_poly.pdbx_strand_id
1 'polypeptide(L)' 'MNCDLLVVNKYDLAPYVGVDLPRMRRESVEARSGRLVLFTNCSTGDGVDEVVEAISRAVLFDRP' A
#
# COMPACT_ATOMS: atom_id res chain seq x y z
N MET A 1 -7.18 11.18 -8.16
CA MET A 1 -7.20 9.79 -7.65
C MET A 1 -8.22 9.70 -6.53
N ASN A 2 -9.35 9.04 -6.75
CA ASN A 2 -10.38 8.88 -5.73
C ASN A 2 -10.40 7.44 -5.22
N CYS A 3 -9.46 7.09 -4.33
CA CYS A 3 -9.50 5.84 -3.57
C CYS A 3 -9.01 6.10 -2.15
N ASP A 4 -9.59 5.38 -1.18
CA ASP A 4 -9.29 5.52 0.25
C ASP A 4 -7.97 4.86 0.64
N LEU A 5 -7.62 3.75 -0.02
CA LEU A 5 -6.38 3.02 0.15
C LEU A 5 -5.71 2.80 -1.21
N LEU A 6 -4.40 3.06 -1.30
CA LEU A 6 -3.56 2.64 -2.42
C LEU A 6 -2.69 1.46 -1.98
N VAL A 7 -2.71 0.37 -2.76
CA VAL A 7 -1.85 -0.80 -2.55
C VAL A 7 -0.92 -0.94 -3.75
N VAL A 8 0.39 -0.92 -3.50
CA VAL A 8 1.44 -1.17 -4.49
C VAL A 8 1.95 -2.60 -4.29
N ASN A 9 1.41 -3.52 -5.08
CA ASN A 9 1.78 -4.93 -5.02
C ASN A 9 3.01 -5.24 -5.90
N LYS A 10 3.71 -6.32 -5.57
CA LYS A 10 4.92 -6.82 -6.24
C LYS A 10 6.10 -5.84 -6.18
N TYR A 11 6.24 -5.16 -5.04
CA TYR A 11 7.33 -4.19 -4.89
C TYR A 11 8.72 -4.83 -4.98
N ASP A 12 8.81 -6.12 -4.68
CA ASP A 12 10.00 -6.97 -4.78
C ASP A 12 10.54 -7.06 -6.21
N LEU A 13 9.71 -6.78 -7.23
CA LEU A 13 10.16 -6.77 -8.61
C LEU A 13 11.00 -5.55 -8.98
N ALA A 14 11.06 -4.52 -8.12
CA ALA A 14 11.73 -3.25 -8.40
C ALA A 14 13.18 -3.39 -8.94
N PRO A 15 14.05 -4.29 -8.41
CA PRO A 15 15.41 -4.48 -8.94
C PRO A 15 15.45 -5.03 -10.36
N TYR A 16 14.40 -5.73 -10.81
CA TYR A 16 14.35 -6.39 -12.11
C TYR A 16 13.69 -5.54 -13.20
N VAL A 17 12.88 -4.56 -12.82
CA VAL A 17 12.13 -3.69 -13.76
C VAL A 17 12.66 -2.26 -13.82
N GLY A 18 13.78 -1.97 -13.14
CA GLY A 18 14.41 -0.65 -13.16
C GLY A 18 13.62 0.43 -12.41
N VAL A 19 12.91 0.05 -11.35
CA VAL A 19 12.10 0.99 -10.54
C VAL A 19 12.86 1.41 -9.29
N ASP A 20 12.93 2.72 -9.05
CA ASP A 20 13.41 3.30 -7.79
C ASP A 20 12.30 3.23 -6.72
N LEU A 21 12.35 2.18 -5.91
CA LEU A 21 11.35 1.92 -4.87
C LEU A 21 11.27 3.02 -3.79
N PRO A 22 12.39 3.53 -3.23
CA PRO A 22 12.36 4.68 -2.32
C PRO A 22 11.69 5.93 -2.92
N ARG A 23 11.98 6.24 -4.19
CA ARG A 23 11.34 7.36 -4.89
C ARG A 23 9.84 7.15 -5.06
N MET A 24 9.43 5.97 -5.54
CA MET A 24 8.02 5.63 -5.71
C MET A 24 7.24 5.72 -4.39
N ARG A 25 7.84 5.31 -3.26
CA ARG A 25 7.22 5.44 -1.93
C ARG A 25 6.90 6.89 -1.58
N ARG A 26 7.87 7.79 -1.74
CA ARG A 26 7.70 9.22 -1.47
C ARG A 26 6.66 9.85 -2.39
N GLU A 27 6.78 9.62 -3.70
CA GLU A 27 5.86 10.19 -4.69
C GLU A 27 4.42 9.68 -4.51
N SER A 28 4.24 8.41 -4.12
CA SER A 28 2.91 7.85 -3.86
C SER A 28 2.19 8.51 -2.68
N VAL A 29 2.95 8.85 -1.63
CA VAL A 29 2.42 9.55 -0.45
C VAL A 29 2.10 11.01 -0.79
N GLU A 30 2.98 11.69 -1.52
CA GLU A 30 2.78 13.07 -1.98
C GLU A 30 1.56 13.20 -2.90
N ALA A 31 1.46 12.31 -3.90
CA ALA A 31 0.34 12.28 -4.85
C ALA A 31 -1.02 12.03 -4.17
N ARG A 32 -1.00 11.43 -2.97
CA ARG A 32 -2.17 11.13 -2.16
C ARG A 32 -2.38 12.10 -1.01
N SER A 33 -1.62 13.19 -0.94
CA SER A 33 -1.70 14.17 0.14
C SER A 33 -1.61 13.52 1.53
N GLY A 34 -0.74 12.51 1.67
CA GLY A 34 -0.57 11.77 2.91
C GLY A 34 -1.59 10.66 3.17
N ARG A 35 -2.58 10.42 2.30
CA ARG A 35 -3.53 9.30 2.47
C ARG A 35 -2.83 7.96 2.31
N LEU A 36 -3.37 6.95 2.99
CA LEU A 36 -2.75 5.64 3.18
C LEU A 36 -2.27 5.00 1.87
N VAL A 37 -1.00 4.55 1.91
CA VAL A 37 -0.32 3.78 0.87
C VAL A 37 0.37 2.59 1.51
N LEU A 38 0.05 1.40 1.03
CA LEU A 38 0.66 0.15 1.48
C LEU A 38 1.43 -0.50 0.34
N PHE A 39 2.54 -1.14 0.67
CA PHE A 39 3.38 -1.88 -0.29
C PHE A 39 3.34 -3.34 0.10
N THR A 40 3.09 -4.22 -0.87
CA THR A 40 2.89 -5.63 -0.59
C THR A 40 3.63 -6.51 -1.58
N ASN A 41 3.95 -7.72 -1.13
CA ASN A 41 4.23 -8.85 -1.99
C ASN A 41 3.24 -9.96 -1.65
N CYS A 42 2.12 -10.00 -2.37
CA CYS A 42 1.10 -11.02 -2.12
C CYS A 42 1.57 -12.45 -2.40
N SER A 43 2.69 -12.65 -3.12
CA SER A 43 3.24 -14.00 -3.34
C SER A 43 3.95 -14.56 -2.11
N THR A 44 4.48 -13.69 -1.25
CA THR A 44 5.12 -14.07 0.02
C THR A 44 4.21 -13.83 1.23
N GLY A 45 3.13 -13.07 1.04
CA GLY A 45 2.23 -12.62 2.12
C GLY A 45 2.68 -11.31 2.77
N ASP A 46 3.80 -10.73 2.35
CA ASP A 46 4.31 -9.49 2.93
C ASP A 46 3.37 -8.30 2.66
N GLY A 47 3.04 -7.56 3.72
CA GLY A 47 2.15 -6.40 3.67
C GLY A 47 0.65 -6.74 3.55
N VAL A 48 0.27 -8.02 3.50
CA VAL A 48 -1.14 -8.43 3.31
C VAL A 48 -1.96 -8.17 4.56
N ASP A 49 -1.42 -8.46 5.74
CA ASP A 49 -2.11 -8.26 7.02
C ASP A 49 -2.43 -6.77 7.26
N GLU A 50 -1.54 -5.86 6.86
CA GLU A 50 -1.76 -4.42 6.93
C GLU A 50 -2.89 -3.96 6.02
N VAL A 51 -3.06 -4.58 4.84
CA VAL A 51 -4.18 -4.30 3.94
C VAL A 51 -5.49 -4.78 4.57
N VAL A 52 -5.51 -5.99 5.15
CA VAL A 52 -6.68 -6.54 5.84
C VAL A 52 -7.09 -5.67 7.02
N GLU A 53 -6.13 -5.22 7.82
CA GLU A 53 -6.36 -4.33 8.97
C GLU A 53 -6.87 -2.96 8.52
N ALA A 54 -6.29 -2.39 7.46
CA ALA A 54 -6.73 -1.12 6.90
C ALA A 54 -8.18 -1.19 6.39
N ILE A 55 -8.53 -2.25 5.66
CA ILE A 55 -9.91 -2.46 5.19
C ILE A 55 -10.84 -2.67 6.38
N SER A 56 -10.47 -3.53 7.32
CA SER A 56 -11.26 -3.82 8.52
C SER A 56 -11.58 -2.53 9.28
N ARG A 57 -10.60 -1.66 9.53
CA ARG A 57 -10.82 -0.35 10.17
C ARG A 57 -11.71 0.59 9.37
N ALA A 58 -11.62 0.56 8.04
CA ALA A 58 -12.40 1.44 7.19
C ALA A 58 -13.87 1.01 7.06
N VAL A 59 -14.17 -0.28 7.20
CA VAL A 59 -15.53 -0.84 6.96
C VAL A 59 -16.25 -1.31 8.22
N LEU A 60 -15.54 -1.57 9.32
CA LEU A 60 -16.17 -1.84 10.62
C LEU A 60 -16.53 -0.51 11.28
N PHE A 61 -17.82 -0.18 11.28
CA PHE A 61 -18.41 0.69 12.30
C PHE A 61 -18.12 0.04 13.66
N ASP A 62 -17.30 0.67 14.52
CA ASP A 62 -16.95 0.26 15.89
C ASP A 62 -16.76 -1.24 16.14
N ARG A 63 -15.51 -1.70 16.26
CA ARG A 63 -15.26 -2.76 17.27
C ARG A 63 -15.22 -2.05 18.62
N PRO A 64 -15.94 -2.56 19.65
CA PRO A 64 -15.93 -1.96 20.98
C PRO A 64 -14.51 -1.86 21.55
#